data_AF-A0A1Y6CH33-F1
#
_entry.id   AF-A0A1Y6CH33-F1
#
_cell.length_a   1.000
_cell.length_b   1.000
_cell.length_c   1.000
_cell.angle_alpha   90.00
_cell.angle_beta   90.00
_cell.angle_gamma   90.00
#
_symmetry.space_group_name_H-M   'P 1'
#
loop_
_entity.id
_entity.type
_entity.pdbx_description
1 polymer ?
#
loop_
_entity_poly.entity_id
_entity_poly.type
_entity_poly.pdbx_seq_one_letter_code
_entity_poly.pdbx_strand_id
1 'polypeptide(L)'
;MMIWRIAHIALLVLPLLWMFLIPVAVHSSWSRASTFEQLKLTEFAIVRYKSLYNRLPDSLAEVRAFLRSIDIDYSPYDNYGHRLQYVKLSANEFFIKSFGPNQRLDTQLIETDLTIAHMKAPNRQPLVLVGSDTGPLSLYPAPALLGASTQASGDYYARLVVEQSSSSKRLIVLHKAQSSFVMASFHDSISEFFWLPDGRRIVFSATGSERYRDGIYIWNLENNETINLLDNIVEEHYPQKPKKFYIALSSVSLETGSIYVLLRPALTAELSPREFYHFENLIEINSKDDEFYFQQFDSGPDLFEFALSPSNQVTPGDEALPDQRNWASLPTSGSLENTIEQWQSHCAEYSESPTFPYCLWWLASLYNDAYRVLNQDAPDQAHTIRSFGIEVSRLLDEQIVAPEYLRAMGFYLKTQLENDQASDYEISDLSLP
;
A
#
# COMPACT_ATOMS: atom_id res chain seq x y z
N MET A 1 -25.78 39.96 60.22
CA MET A 1 -25.36 38.55 60.01
C MET A 1 -25.64 38.03 58.59
N MET A 2 -26.68 38.50 57.90
CA MET A 2 -27.01 38.06 56.52
C MET A 2 -25.99 38.54 55.45
N ILE A 3 -25.47 39.76 55.57
CA ILE A 3 -24.52 40.35 54.61
C ILE A 3 -23.19 39.56 54.54
N TRP A 4 -22.71 39.03 55.67
CA TRP A 4 -21.47 38.25 55.73
C TRP A 4 -21.57 36.88 55.06
N ARG A 5 -22.76 36.26 55.06
CA ARG A 5 -22.99 34.97 54.39
C ARG A 5 -23.02 35.13 52.87
N ILE A 6 -23.57 36.23 52.36
CA ILE A 6 -23.59 36.52 50.93
C ILE A 6 -22.17 36.78 50.41
N ALA A 7 -21.35 37.51 51.17
CA ALA A 7 -19.95 37.76 50.81
C ALA A 7 -19.11 36.47 50.72
N HIS A 8 -19.29 35.52 51.65
CA HIS A 8 -18.57 34.24 51.61
C HIS A 8 -18.99 33.35 50.44
N ILE A 9 -20.28 33.31 50.11
CA ILE A 9 -20.77 32.54 48.96
C ILE A 9 -20.25 33.16 47.67
N ALA A 10 -20.26 34.49 47.53
CA ALA A 10 -19.71 35.16 46.35
C ALA A 10 -18.20 34.88 46.16
N LEU A 11 -17.42 34.87 47.24
CA LEU A 11 -15.97 34.60 47.19
C LEU A 11 -15.62 33.17 46.76
N LEU A 12 -16.50 32.20 47.04
CA LEU A 12 -16.30 30.81 46.63
C LEU A 12 -16.84 30.55 45.22
N VAL A 13 -17.94 31.21 44.83
CA VAL A 13 -18.60 30.95 43.54
C VAL A 13 -17.92 31.69 42.39
N LEU A 14 -17.38 32.91 42.60
CA LEU A 14 -16.75 33.69 41.53
C LEU A 14 -15.54 32.98 40.88
N PRO A 15 -14.59 32.38 41.64
CA PRO A 15 -13.44 31.69 41.05
C PRO A 15 -13.83 30.42 40.29
N LEU A 16 -14.83 29.68 40.78
CA LEU A 16 -15.40 28.53 40.09
C LEU A 16 -16.05 28.94 38.77
N LEU A 17 -16.86 30.01 38.78
CA LEU A 17 -17.44 30.59 37.56
C LEU A 17 -16.36 31.09 36.60
N TRP A 18 -15.28 31.68 37.10
CA TRP A 18 -14.12 32.11 36.30
C TRP A 18 -13.39 30.93 35.65
N MET A 19 -13.23 29.81 36.36
CA MET A 19 -12.63 28.58 35.81
C MET A 19 -13.48 27.95 34.69
N PHE A 20 -14.80 28.12 34.70
CA PHE A 20 -15.67 27.65 33.63
C PHE A 20 -15.80 28.63 32.45
N LEU A 21 -15.49 29.92 32.65
CA LEU A 21 -15.56 30.93 31.59
C LEU A 21 -14.26 31.05 30.77
N ILE A 22 -13.09 30.72 31.34
CA ILE A 22 -11.80 30.78 30.61
C ILE A 22 -11.71 29.79 29.42
N PRO A 23 -12.20 28.52 29.51
CA PRO A 23 -12.14 27.61 28.38
C PRO A 23 -13.01 28.05 27.20
N VAL A 24 -14.10 28.79 27.47
CA VAL A 24 -15.03 29.23 26.42
C VAL A 24 -14.49 30.45 25.64
N ALA A 25 -13.69 31.30 26.28
CA ALA A 25 -13.11 32.48 25.63
C ALA A 25 -11.81 32.21 24.86
N VAL A 26 -11.07 31.15 25.17
CA VAL A 26 -9.78 30.84 24.51
C VAL A 26 -9.94 29.82 23.36
N HIS A 27 -11.03 29.07 23.28
CA HIS A 27 -11.23 28.04 22.23
C HIS A 27 -12.23 28.39 21.13
N SER A 28 -12.91 29.55 21.18
CA SER A 28 -14.01 29.85 20.26
C SER A 28 -13.69 30.84 19.12
N SER A 29 -12.42 31.25 18.94
CA SER A 29 -12.03 32.16 17.85
C SER A 29 -10.81 31.74 17.02
N TRP A 30 -10.30 30.51 17.16
CA TRP A 30 -9.42 29.92 16.14
C TRP A 30 -10.30 29.46 14.97
N SER A 31 -10.62 30.44 14.13
CA SER A 31 -11.51 30.34 12.99
C SER A 31 -11.08 29.23 12.03
N ARG A 32 -12.03 28.36 11.62
CA ARG A 32 -11.88 27.43 10.49
C ARG A 32 -11.45 28.10 9.16
N ALA A 33 -11.41 29.43 9.09
CA ALA A 33 -10.86 30.20 7.98
C ALA A 33 -9.35 30.03 7.74
N SER A 34 -8.61 29.25 8.54
CA SER A 34 -7.14 29.27 8.54
C SER A 34 -6.43 28.23 7.66
N THR A 35 -7.05 27.11 7.26
CA THR A 35 -6.39 26.12 6.38
C THR A 35 -6.41 26.55 4.91
N PHE A 36 -7.60 26.92 4.43
CA PHE A 36 -7.81 27.32 3.04
C PHE A 36 -7.02 28.58 2.69
N GLU A 37 -7.01 29.58 3.57
CA GLU A 37 -6.21 30.79 3.42
C GLU A 37 -4.71 30.46 3.38
N GLN A 38 -4.25 29.51 4.18
CA GLN A 38 -2.85 29.07 4.14
C GLN A 38 -2.50 28.38 2.82
N LEU A 39 -3.39 27.51 2.31
CA LEU A 39 -3.23 26.87 1.00
C LEU A 39 -3.24 27.88 -0.14
N LYS A 40 -4.16 28.85 -0.12
CA LYS A 40 -4.23 29.96 -1.08
C LYS A 40 -3.00 30.85 -1.03
N LEU A 41 -2.50 31.18 0.16
CA LEU A 41 -1.28 31.95 0.33
C LEU A 41 -0.06 31.19 -0.22
N THR A 42 0.00 29.87 0.02
CA THR A 42 1.09 29.02 -0.48
C THR A 42 1.03 28.92 -2.00
N GLU A 43 -0.14 28.66 -2.58
CA GLU A 43 -0.38 28.66 -4.02
C GLU A 43 0.05 29.99 -4.66
N PHE A 44 -0.41 31.11 -4.11
CA PHE A 44 -0.03 32.44 -4.55
C PHE A 44 1.49 32.63 -4.54
N ALA A 45 2.16 32.18 -3.48
CA ALA A 45 3.60 32.29 -3.34
C ALA A 45 4.33 31.47 -4.40
N ILE A 46 3.89 30.25 -4.68
CA ILE A 46 4.49 29.37 -5.69
C ILE A 46 4.30 29.93 -7.10
N VAL A 47 3.10 30.41 -7.43
CA VAL A 47 2.81 31.04 -8.73
C VAL A 47 3.66 32.30 -8.92
N ARG A 48 3.76 33.14 -7.88
CA ARG A 48 4.56 34.37 -7.94
C ARG A 48 6.06 34.09 -8.00
N TYR A 49 6.55 33.11 -7.23
CA TYR A 49 7.92 32.62 -7.31
C TYR A 49 8.25 32.18 -8.74
N LYS A 50 7.40 31.34 -9.33
CA LYS A 50 7.55 30.87 -10.72
C LYS A 50 7.62 32.02 -11.71
N SER A 51 6.76 33.01 -11.57
CA SER A 51 6.76 34.18 -12.45
C SER A 51 8.06 34.99 -12.37
N LEU A 52 8.73 35.04 -11.22
CA LEU A 52 9.95 35.84 -11.03
C LEU A 52 11.23 35.08 -11.41
N TYR A 53 11.28 33.79 -11.09
CA TYR A 53 12.49 32.97 -11.26
C TYR A 53 12.42 32.02 -12.47
N ASN A 54 11.30 32.01 -13.20
CA ASN A 54 11.03 31.12 -14.34
C ASN A 54 11.23 29.61 -14.02
N ARG A 55 11.02 29.22 -12.76
CA ARG A 55 11.02 27.84 -12.27
C ARG A 55 10.13 27.69 -11.05
N LEU A 56 9.63 26.50 -10.81
CA LEU A 56 8.97 26.19 -9.53
C LEU A 56 9.99 26.09 -8.39
N PRO A 57 9.59 26.42 -7.15
CA PRO A 57 10.42 26.20 -5.97
C PRO A 57 10.64 24.70 -5.75
N ASP A 58 11.77 24.31 -5.20
CA ASP A 58 12.10 22.88 -4.99
C ASP A 58 11.59 22.37 -3.64
N SER A 59 11.19 23.25 -2.72
CA SER A 59 10.60 22.89 -1.43
C SER A 59 9.77 24.01 -0.80
N LEU A 60 8.97 23.69 0.22
CA LEU A 60 8.28 24.69 1.05
C LEU A 60 9.23 25.62 1.82
N ALA A 61 10.49 25.21 2.04
CA ALA A 61 11.48 26.08 2.66
C ALA A 61 11.85 27.24 1.74
N GLU A 62 11.91 26.99 0.43
CA GLU A 62 12.16 28.01 -0.58
C GLU A 62 10.97 28.96 -0.72
N VAL A 63 9.74 28.43 -0.67
CA VAL A 63 8.51 29.24 -0.62
C VAL A 63 8.51 30.18 0.60
N ARG A 64 8.90 29.66 1.77
CA ARG A 64 9.02 30.45 3.01
C ARG A 64 10.09 31.54 2.90
N ALA A 65 11.26 31.22 2.36
CA ALA A 65 12.34 32.18 2.15
C ALA A 65 11.90 33.32 1.22
N PHE A 66 11.19 32.96 0.14
CA PHE A 66 10.61 33.92 -0.80
C PHE A 66 9.58 34.85 -0.13
N LEU A 67 8.61 34.31 0.62
CA LEU A 67 7.60 35.15 1.29
C LEU A 67 8.20 36.10 2.33
N ARG A 68 9.22 35.64 3.08
CA ARG A 68 9.97 36.50 4.00
C ARG A 68 10.70 37.63 3.30
N SER A 69 11.18 37.42 2.07
CA SER A 69 11.85 38.47 1.30
C SER A 69 10.92 39.62 0.90
N ILE A 70 9.60 39.41 0.95
CA ILE A 70 8.56 40.41 0.69
C ILE A 70 7.73 40.74 1.94
N ASP A 71 8.30 40.53 3.12
CA ASP A 71 7.74 40.86 4.43
C ASP A 71 6.37 40.21 4.72
N ILE A 72 6.16 39.00 4.18
CA ILE A 72 4.98 38.17 4.47
C ILE A 72 5.40 37.04 5.41
N ASP A 73 4.80 37.00 6.61
CA ASP A 73 4.99 35.89 7.52
C ASP A 73 4.28 34.64 7.00
N TYR A 74 5.00 33.53 6.98
CA TYR A 74 4.54 32.28 6.39
C TYR A 74 4.92 31.09 7.25
N SER A 75 3.90 30.31 7.58
CA SER A 75 4.02 29.01 8.21
C SER A 75 3.86 27.90 7.16
N PRO A 76 4.80 26.94 7.04
CA PRO A 76 4.59 25.75 6.22
C PRO A 76 3.68 24.73 6.90
N TYR A 77 2.95 25.14 7.95
CA TYR A 77 2.01 24.31 8.69
C TYR A 77 0.61 24.89 8.53
N ASP A 78 -0.38 24.01 8.46
CA ASP A 78 -1.76 24.41 8.62
C ASP A 78 -2.06 24.80 10.08
N ASN A 79 -3.29 25.25 10.30
CA ASN A 79 -3.82 25.63 11.60
C ASN A 79 -3.98 24.50 12.61
N TYR A 80 -3.76 23.25 12.20
CA TYR A 80 -3.75 22.08 13.08
C TYR A 80 -2.32 21.67 13.43
N GLY A 81 -1.31 22.39 12.92
CA GLY A 81 0.09 22.10 13.17
C GLY A 81 0.65 21.00 12.26
N HIS A 82 -0.10 20.54 11.25
CA HIS A 82 0.41 19.61 10.27
C HIS A 82 1.16 20.36 9.17
N ARG A 83 2.29 19.80 8.74
CA ARG A 83 3.09 20.38 7.67
C ARG A 83 2.33 20.22 6.36
N LEU A 84 2.21 21.31 5.59
CA LEU A 84 1.70 21.24 4.23
C LEU A 84 2.59 20.32 3.39
N GLN A 85 1.98 19.57 2.49
CA GLN A 85 2.71 18.84 1.45
C GLN A 85 2.76 19.67 0.19
N TYR A 86 3.94 19.71 -0.42
CA TYR A 86 4.18 20.32 -1.71
C TYR A 86 4.88 19.29 -2.59
N VAL A 87 4.31 19.05 -3.75
CA VAL A 87 4.87 18.13 -4.74
C VAL A 87 4.96 18.88 -6.08
N LYS A 88 6.17 18.95 -6.62
CA LYS A 88 6.43 19.44 -7.97
C LYS A 88 6.16 18.29 -8.93
N LEU A 89 5.15 18.42 -9.78
CA LEU A 89 4.75 17.38 -10.73
C LEU A 89 5.53 17.47 -12.04
N SER A 90 5.84 18.71 -12.46
CA SER A 90 6.64 18.97 -13.67
C SER A 90 7.41 20.28 -13.52
N ALA A 91 8.06 20.76 -14.58
CA ALA A 91 8.65 22.10 -14.59
C ALA A 91 7.61 23.22 -14.37
N ASN A 92 6.33 22.92 -14.62
CA ASN A 92 5.27 23.91 -14.63
C ASN A 92 4.08 23.62 -13.71
N GLU A 93 3.93 22.39 -13.23
CA GLU A 93 2.78 21.93 -12.46
C GLU A 93 3.21 21.52 -11.05
N PHE A 94 2.31 21.77 -10.10
CA PHE A 94 2.54 21.48 -8.71
C PHE A 94 1.24 21.16 -7.99
N PHE A 95 1.38 20.55 -6.84
CA PHE A 95 0.33 20.15 -5.93
C PHE A 95 0.65 20.64 -4.52
N ILE A 96 -0.36 21.13 -3.81
CA ILE A 96 -0.25 21.49 -2.39
C ILE A 96 -1.45 20.94 -1.63
N LYS A 97 -1.19 20.24 -0.52
CA LYS A 97 -2.22 19.66 0.34
C LYS A 97 -2.00 19.99 1.81
N SER A 98 -3.09 20.17 2.54
CA SER A 98 -3.16 20.15 4.00
C SER A 98 -3.90 18.90 4.43
N PHE A 99 -3.52 18.32 5.57
CA PHE A 99 -4.18 17.14 6.14
C PHE A 99 -5.29 17.50 7.14
N GLY A 100 -5.54 18.81 7.36
CA GLY A 100 -6.61 19.27 8.24
C GLY A 100 -6.46 18.77 9.69
N PRO A 101 -7.55 18.78 10.49
CA PRO A 101 -7.51 18.33 11.88
C PRO A 101 -7.34 16.82 12.03
N ASN A 102 -7.54 16.06 10.94
CA ASN A 102 -7.86 14.65 11.05
C ASN A 102 -7.19 13.81 9.97
N GLN A 103 -5.92 13.48 10.18
CA GLN A 103 -5.28 12.32 9.54
C GLN A 103 -6.00 10.98 9.87
N ARG A 104 -7.01 10.98 10.76
CA ARG A 104 -7.79 9.82 11.24
C ARG A 104 -9.28 9.79 10.84
N LEU A 105 -9.88 10.84 10.28
CA LEU A 105 -11.33 10.90 9.98
C LEU A 105 -11.68 11.12 8.50
N ASP A 106 -10.69 11.15 7.59
CA ASP A 106 -10.88 11.31 6.12
C ASP A 106 -11.55 10.10 5.43
N THR A 107 -12.23 9.24 6.17
CA THR A 107 -12.91 8.07 5.62
C THR A 107 -14.44 8.10 5.69
N GLN A 108 -15.04 9.18 6.19
CA GLN A 108 -16.48 9.43 6.00
C GLN A 108 -16.69 10.71 5.20
N LEU A 109 -16.98 10.52 3.90
CA LEU A 109 -17.45 11.50 2.93
C LEU A 109 -18.67 12.29 3.47
N ILE A 110 -18.44 13.40 4.17
CA ILE A 110 -19.49 14.40 4.39
C ILE A 110 -19.02 15.83 4.06
N GLU A 111 -17.72 16.13 4.01
CA GLU A 111 -17.24 17.45 3.58
C GLU A 111 -16.09 17.36 2.56
N THR A 112 -16.03 18.35 1.68
CA THR A 112 -15.14 18.42 0.51
C THR A 112 -13.70 18.69 0.94
N ASP A 113 -12.76 17.81 0.55
CA ASP A 113 -11.31 18.02 0.69
C ASP A 113 -10.91 19.32 -0.04
N LEU A 114 -10.39 20.30 0.70
CA LEU A 114 -10.01 21.62 0.21
C LEU A 114 -8.62 21.55 -0.45
N THR A 115 -8.49 20.73 -1.49
CA THR A 115 -7.26 20.62 -2.28
C THR A 115 -7.28 21.63 -3.44
N ILE A 116 -6.14 22.25 -3.75
CA ILE A 116 -6.01 23.16 -4.90
C ILE A 116 -5.00 22.56 -5.89
N ALA A 117 -5.49 22.19 -7.07
CA ALA A 117 -4.70 21.62 -8.16
C ALA A 117 -4.73 22.54 -9.40
N HIS A 118 -3.57 22.79 -10.00
CA HIS A 118 -3.43 23.52 -11.24
C HIS A 118 -3.03 22.57 -12.38
N MET A 119 -4.03 21.93 -13.00
CA MET A 119 -3.83 21.08 -14.18
C MET A 119 -4.39 21.74 -15.43
N LYS A 120 -3.62 21.77 -16.52
CA LYS A 120 -4.13 21.99 -17.89
C LYS A 120 -4.01 20.67 -18.64
N ALA A 121 -5.13 20.04 -18.98
CA ALA A 121 -5.12 18.78 -19.72
C ALA A 121 -4.44 18.94 -21.10
N PRO A 122 -3.41 18.13 -21.44
CA PRO A 122 -2.95 18.02 -22.80
C PRO A 122 -3.63 16.83 -23.51
N ASN A 123 -4.08 17.10 -24.73
CA ASN A 123 -4.55 16.11 -25.69
C ASN A 123 -3.34 15.59 -26.49
N ARG A 124 -3.00 14.29 -26.41
CA ARG A 124 -2.07 13.61 -27.34
C ARG A 124 -2.21 12.07 -27.26
N GLN A 125 -2.17 11.43 -28.43
CA GLN A 125 -2.22 9.98 -28.64
C GLN A 125 -0.87 9.30 -28.29
N PRO A 126 -0.87 8.03 -27.84
CA PRO A 126 0.36 7.33 -27.50
C PRO A 126 1.06 6.73 -28.73
N LEU A 127 2.38 6.76 -28.70
CA LEU A 127 3.27 5.97 -29.55
C LEU A 127 3.49 4.59 -28.91
N VAL A 128 3.41 3.55 -29.72
CA VAL A 128 3.62 2.14 -29.35
C VAL A 128 5.12 1.81 -29.36
N LEU A 129 5.61 1.17 -28.31
CA LEU A 129 6.94 0.59 -28.21
C LEU A 129 6.85 -0.94 -28.23
N VAL A 130 7.69 -1.56 -29.06
CA VAL A 130 7.84 -3.01 -29.19
C VAL A 130 8.99 -3.44 -28.27
N GLY A 131 8.68 -4.17 -27.20
CA GLY A 131 9.64 -4.81 -26.28
C GLY A 131 9.72 -6.32 -26.52
N SER A 132 10.86 -6.93 -26.15
CA SER A 132 11.22 -8.34 -26.40
C SER A 132 10.40 -9.37 -25.61
N ASP A 133 9.99 -10.45 -26.28
CA ASP A 133 9.09 -11.54 -25.87
C ASP A 133 9.58 -12.51 -24.76
N THR A 134 10.54 -12.16 -23.91
CA THR A 134 10.96 -13.01 -22.79
C THR A 134 10.37 -12.45 -21.49
N GLY A 135 9.21 -13.01 -21.13
CA GLY A 135 8.22 -12.42 -20.23
C GLY A 135 8.73 -12.12 -18.81
N PRO A 136 8.23 -11.02 -18.20
CA PRO A 136 8.61 -10.64 -16.86
C PRO A 136 8.08 -11.62 -15.82
N LEU A 137 8.82 -11.67 -14.72
CA LEU A 137 8.41 -12.33 -13.50
C LEU A 137 6.98 -11.96 -13.17
N SER A 138 6.11 -12.96 -13.16
CA SER A 138 4.75 -12.75 -12.71
C SER A 138 4.67 -13.26 -11.28
N LEU A 139 5.37 -12.57 -10.39
CA LEU A 139 4.91 -12.42 -9.02
C LEU A 139 3.64 -11.59 -9.08
N TYR A 140 2.61 -12.16 -9.71
CA TYR A 140 1.31 -11.56 -9.76
C TYR A 140 0.86 -11.47 -8.31
N PRO A 141 0.48 -10.30 -7.80
CA PRO A 141 -0.14 -10.22 -6.51
C PRO A 141 -1.45 -11.02 -6.59
N ALA A 142 -1.40 -12.32 -6.30
CA ALA A 142 -2.50 -13.11 -5.77
C ALA A 142 -3.57 -12.26 -5.02
N PRO A 143 -3.15 -11.36 -4.12
CA PRO A 143 -3.98 -10.45 -3.33
C PRO A 143 -4.74 -9.34 -4.05
N ALA A 144 -4.44 -9.05 -5.32
CA ALA A 144 -4.96 -7.83 -5.91
C ALA A 144 -6.40 -7.92 -6.38
N LEU A 145 -7.02 -9.10 -6.43
CA LEU A 145 -8.33 -9.34 -7.04
C LEU A 145 -9.50 -8.77 -6.20
N LEU A 146 -9.61 -7.45 -6.10
CA LEU A 146 -10.94 -6.85 -5.98
C LEU A 146 -11.73 -7.26 -7.24
N GLY A 147 -12.76 -8.10 -7.07
CA GLY A 147 -13.66 -8.47 -8.16
C GLY A 147 -13.23 -9.66 -9.00
N ALA A 148 -12.52 -10.65 -8.44
CA ALA A 148 -12.38 -11.91 -9.17
C ALA A 148 -13.75 -12.58 -9.31
N SER A 149 -14.22 -12.66 -10.55
CA SER A 149 -15.29 -13.55 -10.95
C SER A 149 -14.84 -14.99 -10.85
N THR A 150 -15.75 -15.89 -10.50
CA THR A 150 -15.56 -17.30 -10.82
C THR A 150 -15.49 -17.44 -12.34
N GLN A 151 -14.48 -18.13 -12.87
CA GLN A 151 -14.43 -18.45 -14.30
C GLN A 151 -15.50 -19.49 -14.68
N ALA A 152 -15.85 -20.38 -13.74
CA ALA A 152 -16.74 -21.50 -13.99
C ALA A 152 -18.24 -21.12 -14.05
N SER A 153 -18.72 -20.21 -13.18
CA SER A 153 -20.13 -19.82 -13.15
C SER A 153 -20.37 -18.37 -13.57
N GLY A 154 -19.41 -17.47 -13.34
CA GLY A 154 -19.60 -16.04 -13.58
C GLY A 154 -20.63 -15.39 -12.66
N ASP A 155 -21.28 -16.12 -11.76
CA ASP A 155 -22.40 -15.63 -10.95
C ASP A 155 -21.95 -14.90 -9.68
N TYR A 156 -20.75 -15.20 -9.20
CA TYR A 156 -20.19 -14.64 -7.98
C TYR A 156 -18.94 -13.83 -8.27
N TYR A 157 -18.73 -12.79 -7.47
CA TYR A 157 -17.45 -12.10 -7.38
C TYR A 157 -17.05 -11.95 -5.93
N ALA A 158 -15.74 -12.04 -5.67
CA ALA A 158 -15.18 -11.89 -4.33
C ALA A 158 -14.33 -10.61 -4.23
N ARG A 159 -14.31 -10.01 -3.03
CA ARG A 159 -13.46 -8.86 -2.74
C ARG A 159 -13.07 -8.80 -1.26
N LEU A 160 -11.90 -8.24 -0.99
CA LEU A 160 -11.51 -7.87 0.37
C LEU A 160 -12.11 -6.51 0.73
N VAL A 161 -12.69 -6.43 1.92
CA VAL A 161 -13.17 -5.19 2.53
C VAL A 161 -12.34 -4.93 3.77
N VAL A 162 -11.73 -3.75 3.81
CA VAL A 162 -10.97 -3.26 4.95
C VAL A 162 -11.91 -2.47 5.86
N GLU A 163 -12.07 -2.93 7.10
CA GLU A 163 -12.76 -2.18 8.14
C GLU A 163 -11.78 -1.21 8.79
N GLN A 164 -11.95 0.09 8.53
CA GLN A 164 -10.98 1.11 8.90
C GLN A 164 -10.77 1.26 10.41
N SER A 165 -11.80 1.04 11.23
CA SER A 165 -11.71 1.19 12.68
C SER A 165 -10.85 0.12 13.35
N SER A 166 -10.85 -1.09 12.78
CA SER A 166 -10.13 -2.26 13.32
C SER A 166 -8.90 -2.61 12.50
N SER A 167 -8.73 -2.00 11.32
CA SER A 167 -7.83 -2.49 10.26
C SER A 167 -8.07 -3.95 9.88
N SER A 168 -9.25 -4.49 10.23
CA SER A 168 -9.61 -5.87 9.93
C SER A 168 -9.90 -5.99 8.43
N LYS A 169 -9.52 -7.13 7.85
CA LYS A 169 -9.74 -7.43 6.43
C LYS A 169 -10.65 -8.64 6.34
N ARG A 170 -11.82 -8.45 5.73
CA ARG A 170 -12.79 -9.52 5.52
C ARG A 170 -12.98 -9.78 4.04
N LEU A 171 -13.05 -11.04 3.69
CA LEU A 171 -13.40 -11.47 2.36
C LEU A 171 -14.92 -11.51 2.26
N ILE A 172 -15.47 -10.90 1.22
CA ILE A 172 -16.89 -10.88 0.92
C ILE A 172 -17.10 -11.47 -0.46
N VAL A 173 -18.07 -12.37 -0.59
CA VAL A 173 -18.54 -12.94 -1.86
C VAL A 173 -19.94 -12.43 -2.14
N LEU A 174 -20.15 -11.93 -3.35
CA LEU A 174 -21.36 -11.24 -3.78
C LEU A 174 -21.89 -11.92 -5.04
N HIS A 175 -23.20 -12.08 -5.13
CA HIS A 175 -23.83 -12.57 -6.36
C HIS A 175 -24.07 -11.40 -7.33
N LYS A 176 -23.64 -11.52 -8.59
CA LYS A 176 -23.74 -10.44 -9.60
C LYS A 176 -25.18 -10.04 -9.90
N ALA A 177 -26.06 -11.02 -10.12
CA ALA A 177 -27.49 -10.77 -10.38
C ALA A 177 -28.32 -10.47 -9.12
N GLN A 178 -27.86 -10.84 -7.93
CA GLN A 178 -28.62 -10.72 -6.68
C GLN A 178 -27.85 -9.87 -5.67
N SER A 179 -28.01 -8.55 -5.75
CA SER A 179 -27.26 -7.59 -4.92
C SER A 179 -27.48 -7.74 -3.41
N SER A 180 -28.52 -8.46 -2.98
CA SER A 180 -28.80 -8.76 -1.57
C SER A 180 -28.08 -10.02 -1.05
N PHE A 181 -27.52 -10.86 -1.93
CA PHE A 181 -26.82 -12.07 -1.53
C PHE A 181 -25.36 -11.74 -1.23
N VAL A 182 -24.99 -11.90 0.05
CA VAL A 182 -23.66 -11.59 0.57
C VAL A 182 -23.22 -12.74 1.47
N MET A 183 -22.08 -13.35 1.16
CA MET A 183 -21.36 -14.23 2.08
C MET A 183 -20.13 -13.48 2.59
N ALA A 184 -19.80 -13.65 3.87
CA ALA A 184 -18.61 -13.07 4.46
C ALA A 184 -17.78 -14.17 5.11
N SER A 185 -16.47 -14.11 4.92
CA SER A 185 -15.54 -15.00 5.60
C SER A 185 -15.67 -14.86 7.11
N PHE A 186 -15.51 -15.97 7.82
CA PHE A 186 -15.44 -15.95 9.29
C PHE A 186 -14.16 -15.25 9.78
N HIS A 187 -13.07 -15.32 9.01
CA HIS A 187 -11.77 -14.73 9.38
C HIS A 187 -11.78 -13.20 9.17
N ASP A 188 -11.12 -12.48 10.08
CA ASP A 188 -11.09 -11.01 10.16
C ASP A 188 -9.73 -10.36 9.82
N SER A 189 -8.71 -11.17 9.54
CA SER A 189 -7.40 -10.68 9.08
C SER A 189 -6.92 -11.40 7.82
N ILE A 190 -7.74 -11.39 6.76
CA ILE A 190 -7.39 -12.01 5.48
C ILE A 190 -6.44 -11.11 4.70
N SER A 191 -5.29 -11.64 4.31
CA SER A 191 -4.29 -10.90 3.54
C SER A 191 -4.54 -11.01 2.04
N GLU A 192 -4.81 -12.23 1.55
CA GLU A 192 -4.81 -12.55 0.12
C GLU A 192 -5.79 -13.69 -0.17
N PHE A 193 -6.32 -13.81 -1.40
CA PHE A 193 -7.19 -14.92 -1.77
C PHE A 193 -7.18 -15.24 -3.27
N PHE A 194 -7.58 -16.47 -3.61
CA PHE A 194 -7.83 -16.93 -4.96
C PHE A 194 -9.07 -17.81 -5.05
N TRP A 195 -9.77 -17.73 -6.18
CA TRP A 195 -10.74 -18.77 -6.53
C TRP A 195 -10.02 -20.05 -6.96
N LEU A 196 -10.55 -21.18 -6.52
CA LEU A 196 -10.20 -22.46 -7.13
C LEU A 196 -10.95 -22.61 -8.47
N PRO A 197 -10.44 -23.43 -9.41
CA PRO A 197 -11.02 -23.52 -10.76
C PRO A 197 -12.47 -23.99 -10.80
N ASP A 198 -12.93 -24.67 -9.75
CA ASP A 198 -14.32 -25.09 -9.60
C ASP A 198 -15.31 -23.93 -9.37
N GLY A 199 -14.84 -22.73 -9.03
CA GLY A 199 -15.67 -21.57 -8.73
C GLY A 199 -16.56 -21.71 -7.49
N ARG A 200 -16.35 -22.74 -6.67
CA ARG A 200 -17.11 -23.04 -5.44
C ARG A 200 -16.25 -22.91 -4.20
N ARG A 201 -14.93 -22.96 -4.37
CA ARG A 201 -13.96 -22.84 -3.27
C ARG A 201 -13.08 -21.62 -3.46
N ILE A 202 -12.73 -20.99 -2.34
CA ILE A 202 -11.74 -19.91 -2.28
C ILE A 202 -10.62 -20.37 -1.36
N VAL A 203 -9.37 -20.24 -1.81
CA VAL A 203 -8.20 -20.30 -0.92
C VAL A 203 -7.84 -18.90 -0.47
N PHE A 204 -7.52 -18.71 0.79
CA PHE A 204 -7.07 -17.42 1.32
C PHE A 204 -5.98 -17.56 2.38
N SER A 205 -5.05 -16.60 2.44
CA SER A 205 -4.07 -16.48 3.52
C SER A 205 -4.59 -15.51 4.57
N ALA A 206 -4.35 -15.83 5.84
CA ALA A 206 -4.79 -14.97 6.93
C ALA A 206 -3.81 -15.01 8.10
N THR A 207 -3.42 -13.83 8.58
CA THR A 207 -2.41 -13.68 9.64
C THR A 207 -2.75 -12.54 10.58
N GLY A 208 -2.41 -12.66 11.87
CA GLY A 208 -2.55 -11.60 12.86
C GLY A 208 -3.92 -11.46 13.51
N SER A 209 -4.81 -12.46 13.37
CA SER A 209 -6.07 -12.47 14.12
C SER A 209 -5.84 -12.87 15.58
N GLU A 210 -6.50 -12.19 16.52
CA GLU A 210 -6.51 -12.61 17.93
C GLU A 210 -7.49 -13.77 18.17
N ARG A 211 -8.49 -13.92 17.30
CA ARG A 211 -9.58 -14.89 17.44
C ARG A 211 -9.31 -16.17 16.66
N TYR A 212 -8.66 -16.05 15.52
CA TYR A 212 -8.39 -17.14 14.60
C TYR A 212 -6.88 -17.38 14.52
N ARG A 213 -6.49 -18.61 14.20
CA ARG A 213 -5.07 -18.93 14.01
C ARG A 213 -4.59 -18.36 12.68
N ASP A 214 -3.31 -18.08 12.58
CA ASP A 214 -2.70 -17.81 11.27
C ASP A 214 -2.81 -19.07 10.40
N GLY A 215 -2.96 -18.89 9.08
CA GLY A 215 -3.20 -20.04 8.23
C GLY A 215 -3.35 -19.77 6.75
N ILE A 216 -3.41 -20.89 6.03
CA ILE A 216 -3.85 -21.01 4.65
C ILE A 216 -5.17 -21.74 4.70
N TYR A 217 -6.23 -21.09 4.27
CA TYR A 217 -7.60 -21.56 4.45
C TYR A 217 -8.24 -21.90 3.11
N ILE A 218 -9.03 -22.96 3.07
CA ILE A 218 -9.96 -23.23 1.98
C ILE A 218 -11.38 -23.05 2.50
N TRP A 219 -12.15 -22.18 1.86
CA TRP A 219 -13.55 -21.92 2.14
C TRP A 219 -14.42 -22.50 1.03
N ASN A 220 -15.24 -23.48 1.38
CA ASN A 220 -16.25 -24.04 0.50
C ASN A 220 -17.55 -23.24 0.63
N LEU A 221 -17.98 -22.61 -0.46
CA LEU A 221 -19.15 -21.72 -0.46
C LEU A 221 -20.49 -22.46 -0.47
N GLU A 222 -20.53 -23.74 -0.88
CA GLU A 222 -21.78 -24.51 -0.89
C GLU A 222 -22.23 -24.90 0.52
N ASN A 223 -21.30 -25.35 1.36
CA ASN A 223 -21.58 -25.82 2.71
C ASN A 223 -21.08 -24.86 3.81
N ASN A 224 -20.43 -23.75 3.42
CA ASN A 224 -19.81 -22.77 4.31
C ASN A 224 -18.74 -23.35 5.24
N GLU A 225 -18.14 -24.49 4.87
CA GLU A 225 -17.06 -25.12 5.61
C GLU A 225 -15.74 -24.40 5.35
N THR A 226 -14.90 -24.31 6.38
CA THR A 226 -13.53 -23.81 6.20
C THR A 226 -12.53 -24.72 6.89
N ILE A 227 -11.46 -25.05 6.17
CA ILE A 227 -10.36 -25.88 6.64
C ILE A 227 -9.08 -25.04 6.65
N ASN A 228 -8.32 -25.08 7.75
CA ASN A 228 -6.97 -24.53 7.81
C ASN A 228 -5.96 -25.62 7.44
N LEU A 229 -5.14 -25.38 6.42
CA LEU A 229 -4.14 -26.32 5.91
C LEU A 229 -2.76 -26.12 6.53
N LEU A 230 -2.52 -25.01 7.25
CA LEU A 230 -1.18 -24.69 7.73
C LEU A 230 -0.66 -25.73 8.72
N ASP A 231 -1.50 -26.23 9.63
CA ASP A 231 -1.07 -27.21 10.65
C ASP A 231 -0.52 -28.49 9.98
N ASN A 232 -1.15 -28.96 8.90
CA ASN A 232 -0.71 -30.14 8.14
C ASN A 232 0.61 -29.88 7.42
N ILE A 233 0.75 -28.71 6.78
CA ILE A 233 1.99 -28.29 6.11
C ILE A 233 3.15 -28.22 7.12
N VAL A 234 2.89 -27.66 8.31
CA VAL A 234 3.89 -27.54 9.38
C VAL A 234 4.32 -28.90 9.90
N GLU A 235 3.38 -29.83 10.08
CA GLU A 235 3.69 -31.18 10.53
C GLU A 235 4.55 -31.96 9.52
N GLU A 236 4.30 -31.78 8.23
CA GLU A 236 5.02 -32.47 7.15
C GLU A 236 6.41 -31.88 6.86
N HIS A 237 6.50 -30.56 6.72
CA HIS A 237 7.71 -29.91 6.19
C HIS A 237 8.56 -29.18 7.25
N TYR A 238 8.02 -28.91 8.45
CA TYR A 238 8.70 -28.09 9.45
C TYR A 238 8.79 -28.80 10.82
N PRO A 239 9.74 -29.74 11.01
CA PRO A 239 9.83 -30.55 12.23
C PRO A 239 10.06 -29.73 13.50
N GLN A 240 10.61 -28.51 13.38
CA GLN A 240 10.82 -27.59 14.51
C GLN A 240 9.53 -26.88 14.98
N LYS A 241 8.42 -27.03 14.23
CA LYS A 241 7.11 -26.43 14.49
C LYS A 241 7.21 -24.94 14.82
N PRO A 242 7.66 -24.09 13.87
CA PRO A 242 7.72 -22.65 14.07
C PRO A 242 6.36 -22.12 14.51
N LYS A 243 6.36 -21.14 15.42
CA LYS A 243 5.12 -20.54 15.90
C LYS A 243 4.48 -19.57 14.91
N LYS A 244 5.26 -19.09 13.94
CA LYS A 244 4.88 -18.02 13.04
C LYS A 244 5.54 -18.19 11.69
N PHE A 245 4.80 -17.83 10.64
CA PHE A 245 5.24 -17.89 9.27
C PHE A 245 4.92 -16.60 8.54
N TYR A 246 5.79 -16.24 7.60
CA TYR A 246 5.44 -15.39 6.49
C TYR A 246 4.76 -16.25 5.43
N ILE A 247 3.56 -15.83 5.01
CA ILE A 247 2.70 -16.56 4.09
C ILE A 247 2.39 -15.63 2.92
N ALA A 248 2.65 -16.08 1.69
CA ALA A 248 2.17 -15.43 0.48
C ALA A 248 1.52 -16.46 -0.46
N LEU A 249 0.29 -16.21 -0.89
CA LEU A 249 -0.31 -16.98 -1.99
C LEU A 249 0.40 -16.57 -3.28
N SER A 250 0.91 -17.55 -4.04
CA SER A 250 1.62 -17.27 -5.29
C SER A 250 0.67 -17.40 -6.48
N SER A 251 0.05 -18.56 -6.67
CA SER A 251 -0.85 -18.81 -7.80
C SER A 251 -1.79 -19.99 -7.57
N VAL A 252 -2.77 -20.14 -8.46
CA VAL A 252 -3.62 -21.33 -8.58
C VAL A 252 -3.59 -21.80 -10.03
N SER A 253 -3.30 -23.09 -10.24
CA SER A 253 -3.35 -23.73 -11.55
C SER A 253 -4.79 -23.96 -11.98
N LEU A 254 -5.18 -23.42 -13.13
CA LEU A 254 -6.51 -23.62 -13.69
C LEU A 254 -6.73 -25.05 -14.22
N GLU A 255 -5.65 -25.73 -14.62
CA GLU A 255 -5.71 -27.08 -15.17
C GLU A 255 -5.83 -28.14 -14.07
N THR A 256 -4.99 -28.04 -13.04
CA THR A 256 -4.88 -29.05 -11.98
C THR A 256 -5.63 -28.68 -10.71
N GLY A 257 -5.94 -27.39 -10.51
CA GLY A 257 -6.43 -26.88 -9.23
C GLY A 257 -5.37 -26.80 -8.14
N SER A 258 -4.09 -27.05 -8.47
CA SER A 258 -2.97 -26.89 -7.54
C SER A 258 -2.89 -25.46 -7.03
N ILE A 259 -2.66 -25.29 -5.73
CA ILE A 259 -2.42 -23.99 -5.10
C ILE A 259 -0.93 -23.89 -4.80
N TYR A 260 -0.29 -22.80 -5.19
CA TYR A 260 1.10 -22.54 -4.89
C TYR A 260 1.21 -21.47 -3.80
N VAL A 261 1.92 -21.77 -2.73
CA VAL A 261 2.10 -20.89 -1.58
C VAL A 261 3.58 -20.76 -1.25
N LEU A 262 4.01 -19.53 -0.96
CA LEU A 262 5.30 -19.26 -0.35
C LEU A 262 5.14 -19.23 1.16
N LEU A 263 5.88 -20.08 1.84
CA LEU A 263 5.83 -20.27 3.28
C LEU A 263 7.22 -20.27 3.87
N ARG A 264 7.51 -19.31 4.76
CA ARG A 264 8.81 -19.20 5.44
C ARG A 264 8.64 -18.97 6.93
N PRO A 265 9.36 -19.69 7.81
CA PRO A 265 9.34 -19.40 9.25
C PRO A 265 9.76 -17.95 9.56
N ALA A 266 8.95 -17.24 10.35
CA ALA A 266 9.21 -15.86 10.74
C ALA A 266 10.17 -15.80 11.94
N LEU A 267 11.45 -16.08 11.69
CA LEU A 267 12.50 -16.11 12.72
C LEU A 267 12.93 -14.71 13.17
N THR A 268 12.82 -13.73 12.28
CA THR A 268 13.19 -12.32 12.46
C THR A 268 12.09 -11.41 11.95
N ALA A 269 12.08 -10.15 12.40
CA ALA A 269 11.17 -9.12 11.87
C ALA A 269 11.57 -8.66 10.45
N GLU A 270 12.83 -8.84 10.07
CA GLU A 270 13.31 -8.61 8.71
C GLU A 270 13.09 -9.85 7.85
N LEU A 271 12.72 -9.62 6.59
CA LEU A 271 12.55 -10.66 5.59
C LEU A 271 13.29 -10.27 4.31
N SER A 272 14.42 -10.92 4.02
CA SER A 272 15.09 -10.74 2.72
C SER A 272 14.19 -11.28 1.60
N PRO A 273 13.90 -10.49 0.55
CA PRO A 273 13.14 -10.96 -0.61
C PRO A 273 13.78 -12.18 -1.28
N ARG A 274 15.11 -12.17 -1.49
CA ARG A 274 15.84 -13.30 -2.08
C ARG A 274 15.62 -14.61 -1.32
N GLU A 275 15.74 -14.54 0.00
CA GLU A 275 15.56 -15.71 0.85
C GLU A 275 14.10 -16.15 0.92
N PHE A 276 13.13 -15.23 0.79
CA PHE A 276 11.70 -15.57 0.83
C PHE A 276 11.22 -16.22 -0.48
N TYR A 277 11.65 -15.69 -1.62
CA TYR A 277 11.28 -16.17 -2.94
C TYR A 277 12.11 -17.38 -3.41
N HIS A 278 12.97 -17.92 -2.56
CA HIS A 278 13.66 -19.18 -2.82
C HIS A 278 12.68 -20.36 -2.94
N PHE A 279 12.95 -21.32 -3.84
CA PHE A 279 12.08 -22.48 -4.11
C PHE A 279 11.80 -23.36 -2.90
N GLU A 280 12.73 -23.41 -1.95
CA GLU A 280 12.52 -24.16 -0.71
C GLU A 280 11.33 -23.64 0.10
N ASN A 281 10.91 -22.40 -0.10
CA ASN A 281 9.72 -21.86 0.55
C ASN A 281 8.45 -22.08 -0.29
N LEU A 282 8.56 -22.55 -1.54
CA LEU A 282 7.42 -22.83 -2.39
C LEU A 282 6.83 -24.19 -2.03
N ILE A 283 5.53 -24.21 -1.80
CA ILE A 283 4.75 -25.40 -1.50
C ILE A 283 3.60 -25.47 -2.49
N GLU A 284 3.52 -26.58 -3.21
CA GLU A 284 2.35 -26.95 -3.99
C GLU A 284 1.37 -27.73 -3.11
N ILE A 285 0.12 -27.27 -3.07
CA ILE A 285 -1.00 -27.91 -2.41
C ILE A 285 -1.91 -28.47 -3.48
N ASN A 286 -1.95 -29.79 -3.58
CA ASN A 286 -2.83 -30.52 -4.49
C ASN A 286 -4.06 -31.03 -3.73
N SER A 287 -5.24 -30.96 -4.34
CA SER A 287 -6.45 -31.60 -3.80
C SER A 287 -6.89 -32.75 -4.69
N LYS A 288 -7.05 -33.94 -4.11
CA LYS A 288 -7.61 -35.10 -4.81
C LYS A 288 -8.54 -35.85 -3.87
N ASP A 289 -9.76 -36.11 -4.31
CA ASP A 289 -10.77 -36.85 -3.54
C ASP A 289 -11.01 -36.26 -2.13
N ASP A 290 -11.08 -34.93 -2.04
CA ASP A 290 -11.19 -34.15 -0.79
C ASP A 290 -10.02 -34.28 0.20
N GLU A 291 -8.94 -34.96 -0.18
CA GLU A 291 -7.66 -34.98 0.55
C GLU A 291 -6.67 -33.97 -0.03
N PHE A 292 -5.83 -33.41 0.84
CA PHE A 292 -4.79 -32.45 0.48
C PHE A 292 -3.41 -33.11 0.56
N TYR A 293 -2.61 -32.89 -0.49
CA TYR A 293 -1.24 -33.37 -0.61
C TYR A 293 -0.31 -32.16 -0.74
N PHE A 294 0.80 -32.20 -0.02
CA PHE A 294 1.74 -31.08 0.06
C PHE A 294 3.06 -31.51 -0.58
N GLN A 295 3.58 -30.69 -1.50
CA GLN A 295 4.86 -30.92 -2.14
C GLN A 295 5.71 -29.66 -2.04
N GLN A 296 6.82 -29.76 -1.32
CA GLN A 296 7.84 -28.71 -1.24
C GLN A 296 8.85 -28.90 -2.36
N PHE A 297 9.38 -27.82 -2.91
CA PHE A 297 10.40 -27.88 -3.96
C PHE A 297 11.81 -27.87 -3.33
N ASP A 298 12.52 -28.99 -3.45
CA ASP A 298 13.82 -29.19 -2.76
C ASP A 298 15.00 -28.41 -3.38
N SER A 299 14.90 -28.05 -4.65
CA SER A 299 15.93 -27.28 -5.35
C SER A 299 15.37 -26.65 -6.62
N GLY A 300 15.83 -25.44 -6.90
CA GLY A 300 15.49 -24.68 -8.10
C GLY A 300 16.33 -23.41 -8.17
N PRO A 301 16.45 -22.79 -9.35
CA PRO A 301 16.93 -21.39 -9.46
C PRO A 301 15.99 -20.48 -8.64
N ASP A 302 16.32 -19.23 -8.33
CA ASP A 302 15.39 -18.35 -7.61
C ASP A 302 14.02 -18.26 -8.34
N LEU A 303 12.90 -18.03 -7.65
CA LEU A 303 11.65 -17.69 -8.36
C LEU A 303 11.83 -16.47 -9.27
N PHE A 304 12.75 -15.56 -8.94
CA PHE A 304 13.19 -14.46 -9.82
C PHE A 304 13.82 -14.94 -11.15
N GLU A 305 14.30 -16.17 -11.22
CA GLU A 305 14.88 -16.79 -12.40
C GLU A 305 13.93 -17.79 -13.07
N PHE A 306 12.85 -18.17 -12.40
CA PHE A 306 11.89 -19.15 -12.89
C PHE A 306 10.75 -18.50 -13.65
N ALA A 307 10.81 -18.58 -14.97
CA ALA A 307 9.74 -18.17 -15.87
C ALA A 307 8.54 -19.15 -15.75
N LEU A 308 7.60 -18.86 -14.86
CA LEU A 308 6.25 -19.42 -14.98
C LEU A 308 5.63 -18.86 -16.26
N SER A 309 5.43 -19.72 -17.27
CA SER A 309 4.83 -19.33 -18.55
C SER A 309 3.55 -18.50 -18.32
N PRO A 310 3.44 -17.28 -18.91
CA PRO A 310 2.26 -16.43 -18.76
C PRO A 310 0.95 -17.11 -19.15
N SER A 311 1.01 -18.15 -20.00
CA SER A 311 -0.15 -18.93 -20.43
C SER A 311 -0.89 -19.66 -19.29
N ASN A 312 -0.23 -19.87 -18.15
CA ASN A 312 -0.78 -20.67 -17.04
C ASN A 312 -1.20 -19.80 -15.84
N GLN A 313 -1.09 -18.49 -15.96
CA GLN A 313 -1.46 -17.58 -14.88
C GLN A 313 -2.89 -17.10 -15.04
N VAL A 314 -3.53 -16.83 -13.90
CA VAL A 314 -4.80 -16.14 -13.87
C VAL A 314 -4.57 -14.72 -14.41
N THR A 315 -4.80 -14.55 -15.71
CA THR A 315 -4.86 -13.21 -16.28
C THR A 315 -6.00 -12.47 -15.58
N PRO A 316 -5.81 -11.19 -15.22
CA PRO A 316 -6.91 -10.36 -14.75
C PRO A 316 -8.03 -10.46 -15.78
N GLY A 317 -9.15 -11.09 -15.40
CA GLY A 317 -10.29 -11.21 -16.30
C GLY A 317 -10.83 -9.83 -16.68
N ASP A 318 -11.80 -9.79 -17.61
CA ASP A 318 -12.46 -8.53 -18.00
C ASP A 318 -13.00 -7.71 -16.80
N GLU A 319 -13.23 -8.38 -15.67
CA GLU A 319 -13.74 -7.81 -14.42
C GLU A 319 -12.68 -7.29 -13.45
N ALA A 320 -11.39 -7.39 -13.79
CA ALA A 320 -10.34 -6.77 -13.00
C ALA A 320 -10.60 -5.27 -12.83
N LEU A 321 -10.26 -4.73 -11.67
CA LEU A 321 -10.40 -3.29 -11.46
C LEU A 321 -9.42 -2.51 -12.34
N PRO A 322 -9.72 -1.23 -12.64
CA PRO A 322 -8.83 -0.40 -13.45
C PRO A 322 -7.38 -0.37 -12.96
N ASP A 323 -7.17 -0.32 -11.64
CA ASP A 323 -5.85 -0.33 -11.02
C ASP A 323 -5.08 -1.63 -11.31
N GLN A 324 -5.73 -2.79 -11.21
CA GLN A 324 -5.13 -4.10 -11.51
C GLN A 324 -4.73 -4.23 -12.98
N ARG A 325 -5.59 -3.76 -13.89
CA ARG A 325 -5.27 -3.77 -15.33
C ARG A 325 -4.11 -2.83 -15.62
N ASN A 326 -4.10 -1.66 -15.00
CA ASN A 326 -3.02 -0.69 -15.17
C ASN A 326 -1.71 -1.21 -14.59
N TRP A 327 -1.74 -1.87 -13.42
CA TRP A 327 -0.58 -2.56 -12.84
C TRP A 327 0.07 -3.50 -13.84
N ALA A 328 -0.72 -4.39 -14.45
CA ALA A 328 -0.22 -5.40 -15.39
C ALA A 328 0.39 -4.78 -16.66
N SER A 329 0.10 -3.51 -16.94
CA SER A 329 0.67 -2.76 -18.06
C SER A 329 1.92 -1.95 -17.72
N LEU A 330 2.29 -1.85 -16.43
CA LEU A 330 3.44 -1.07 -16.02
C LEU A 330 4.75 -1.69 -16.51
N PRO A 331 5.72 -0.88 -16.93
CA PRO A 331 7.01 -1.38 -17.38
C PRO A 331 7.76 -2.02 -16.22
N THR A 332 8.35 -3.18 -16.48
CA THR A 332 9.28 -3.86 -15.58
C THR A 332 10.72 -3.78 -16.07
N SER A 333 10.94 -3.17 -17.24
CA SER A 333 12.25 -2.99 -17.87
C SER A 333 12.28 -1.69 -18.65
N GLY A 334 13.49 -1.23 -18.98
CA GLY A 334 13.72 -0.04 -19.81
C GLY A 334 14.55 1.02 -19.10
N SER A 335 14.33 2.28 -19.47
CA SER A 335 15.02 3.43 -18.85
C SER A 335 14.60 3.55 -17.38
N LEU A 336 15.60 3.66 -16.51
CA LEU A 336 15.43 3.83 -15.07
C LEU A 336 14.43 4.93 -14.70
N GLU A 337 14.57 6.11 -15.30
CA GLU A 337 13.75 7.29 -15.01
C GLU A 337 12.28 7.06 -15.37
N ASN A 338 12.03 6.61 -16.59
CA ASN A 338 10.67 6.36 -17.08
C ASN A 338 9.97 5.23 -16.31
N THR A 339 10.69 4.16 -15.95
CA THR A 339 10.12 3.06 -15.17
C THR A 339 9.72 3.56 -13.77
N ILE A 340 10.61 4.27 -13.06
CA ILE A 340 10.29 4.83 -11.74
C ILE A 340 9.13 5.81 -11.82
N GLU A 341 9.11 6.72 -12.80
CA GLU A 341 8.05 7.73 -12.97
C GLU A 341 6.67 7.09 -13.15
N GLN A 342 6.56 6.03 -13.96
CA GLN A 342 5.31 5.32 -14.18
C GLN A 342 4.82 4.61 -12.91
N TRP A 343 5.73 3.96 -12.17
CA TRP A 343 5.39 3.31 -10.91
C TRP A 343 5.02 4.30 -9.81
N GLN A 344 5.70 5.46 -9.71
CA GLN A 344 5.31 6.54 -8.81
C GLN A 344 3.93 7.09 -9.14
N SER A 345 3.66 7.34 -10.41
CA SER A 345 2.36 7.84 -10.88
C SER A 345 1.24 6.86 -10.54
N HIS A 346 1.47 5.56 -10.76
CA HIS A 346 0.53 4.51 -10.39
C HIS A 346 0.28 4.44 -8.87
N CYS A 347 1.34 4.48 -8.06
CA CYS A 347 1.22 4.51 -6.59
C CYS A 347 0.39 5.70 -6.11
N ALA A 348 0.58 6.87 -6.73
CA ALA A 348 -0.15 8.09 -6.37
C ALA A 348 -1.63 8.03 -6.79
N GLU A 349 -1.92 7.50 -7.98
CA GLU A 349 -3.29 7.37 -8.48
C GLU A 349 -4.11 6.33 -7.70
N TYR A 350 -3.46 5.23 -7.28
CA TYR A 350 -4.12 4.08 -6.65
C TYR A 350 -3.76 3.89 -5.17
N SER A 351 -3.46 4.97 -4.45
CA SER A 351 -3.06 4.90 -3.03
C SER A 351 -4.12 4.33 -2.09
N GLU A 352 -5.39 4.36 -2.50
CA GLU A 352 -6.52 3.79 -1.76
C GLU A 352 -6.83 2.34 -2.16
N SER A 353 -6.17 1.84 -3.20
CA SER A 353 -6.40 0.47 -3.65
C SER A 353 -5.79 -0.54 -2.68
N PRO A 354 -6.41 -1.72 -2.47
CA PRO A 354 -5.78 -2.87 -1.84
C PRO A 354 -4.49 -3.34 -2.52
N THR A 355 -4.24 -2.94 -3.78
CA THR A 355 -2.99 -3.22 -4.50
C THR A 355 -1.85 -2.29 -4.09
N PHE A 356 -2.14 -1.20 -3.39
CA PHE A 356 -1.14 -0.18 -3.01
C PHE A 356 0.07 -0.73 -2.24
N PRO A 357 -0.07 -1.64 -1.24
CA PRO A 357 1.08 -2.26 -0.59
C PRO A 357 2.05 -2.96 -1.55
N TYR A 358 1.52 -3.63 -2.57
CA TYR A 358 2.33 -4.27 -3.61
C TYR A 358 3.02 -3.20 -4.44
N CYS A 359 2.33 -2.09 -4.73
CA CYS A 359 2.88 -1.00 -5.53
C CYS A 359 4.10 -0.41 -4.83
N LEU A 360 3.96 -0.18 -3.52
CA LEU A 360 5.05 0.29 -2.67
C LEU A 360 6.21 -0.71 -2.61
N TRP A 361 5.92 -2.02 -2.52
CA TRP A 361 6.97 -3.05 -2.55
C TRP A 361 7.74 -3.05 -3.88
N TRP A 362 7.03 -3.00 -5.01
CA TRP A 362 7.67 -2.95 -6.31
C TRP A 362 8.48 -1.67 -6.49
N LEU A 363 7.92 -0.51 -6.14
CA LEU A 363 8.60 0.77 -6.22
C LEU A 363 9.82 0.84 -5.30
N ALA A 364 9.75 0.31 -4.08
CA ALA A 364 10.90 0.21 -3.17
C ALA A 364 12.02 -0.66 -3.77
N SER A 365 11.66 -1.78 -4.39
CA SER A 365 12.59 -2.67 -5.08
C SER A 365 13.24 -1.99 -6.29
N LEU A 366 12.48 -1.21 -7.07
CA LEU A 366 13.02 -0.40 -8.17
C LEU A 366 14.01 0.66 -7.69
N TYR A 367 13.71 1.35 -6.58
CA TYR A 367 14.66 2.30 -5.99
C TYR A 367 15.94 1.62 -5.51
N ASN A 368 15.83 0.41 -4.99
CA ASN A 368 16.99 -0.38 -4.59
C ASN A 368 17.86 -0.78 -5.80
N ASP A 369 17.26 -1.27 -6.90
CA ASP A 369 17.98 -1.58 -8.14
C ASP A 369 18.62 -0.32 -8.74
N ALA A 370 17.88 0.78 -8.77
CA ALA A 370 18.37 2.09 -9.21
C ALA A 370 19.58 2.57 -8.38
N TYR A 371 19.51 2.41 -7.05
CA TYR A 371 20.61 2.73 -6.17
C TYR A 371 21.84 1.87 -6.48
N ARG A 372 21.67 0.56 -6.71
CA ARG A 372 22.77 -0.35 -7.08
C ARG A 372 23.50 0.12 -8.35
N VAL A 373 22.75 0.45 -9.39
CA VAL A 373 23.30 0.94 -10.67
C VAL A 373 24.01 2.28 -10.48
N LEU A 374 23.33 3.26 -9.88
CA LEU A 374 23.87 4.62 -9.74
C LEU A 374 25.01 4.74 -8.74
N ASN A 375 25.11 3.86 -7.74
CA ASN A 375 26.20 3.93 -6.77
C ASN A 375 27.58 3.67 -7.42
N GLN A 376 27.59 2.97 -8.56
CA GLN A 376 28.81 2.73 -9.34
C GLN A 376 29.13 3.90 -10.27
N ASP A 377 28.11 4.46 -10.93
CA ASP A 377 28.29 5.40 -12.05
C ASP A 377 28.06 6.88 -11.71
N ALA A 378 27.18 7.17 -10.75
CA ALA A 378 26.74 8.52 -10.37
C ALA A 378 26.38 8.64 -8.87
N PRO A 379 27.37 8.63 -7.94
CA PRO A 379 27.13 8.58 -6.50
C PRO A 379 26.24 9.71 -5.93
N ASP A 380 26.34 10.92 -6.48
CA ASP A 380 25.50 12.05 -6.06
C ASP A 380 24.01 11.79 -6.33
N GLN A 381 23.70 11.15 -7.46
CA GLN A 381 22.33 10.75 -7.80
C GLN A 381 21.89 9.54 -6.97
N ALA A 382 22.82 8.62 -6.71
CA ALA A 382 22.58 7.43 -5.88
C ALA A 382 22.07 7.83 -4.48
N HIS A 383 22.65 8.85 -3.84
CA HIS A 383 22.17 9.33 -2.53
C HIS A 383 20.73 9.85 -2.55
N THR A 384 20.31 10.49 -3.65
CA THR A 384 18.94 10.99 -3.81
C THR A 384 17.97 9.82 -3.98
N ILE A 385 18.28 8.88 -4.88
CA ILE A 385 17.51 7.66 -5.12
C ILE A 385 17.38 6.80 -3.87
N ARG A 386 18.48 6.62 -3.12
CA ARG A 386 18.51 5.96 -1.82
C ARG A 386 17.53 6.59 -0.83
N SER A 387 17.52 7.92 -0.74
CA SER A 387 16.62 8.63 0.19
C SER A 387 15.14 8.40 -0.16
N PHE A 388 14.79 8.35 -1.45
CA PHE A 388 13.44 7.96 -1.88
C PHE A 388 13.13 6.49 -1.57
N GLY A 389 14.08 5.58 -1.82
CA GLY A 389 13.93 4.17 -1.48
C GLY A 389 13.67 3.93 0.00
N ILE A 390 14.36 4.64 0.90
CA ILE A 390 14.13 4.59 2.35
C ILE A 390 12.69 5.02 2.68
N GLU A 391 12.23 6.13 2.10
CA GLU A 391 10.90 6.67 2.38
C GLU A 391 9.78 5.74 1.89
N VAL A 392 9.90 5.19 0.68
CA VAL A 392 8.91 4.23 0.16
C VAL A 392 8.91 2.93 0.96
N SER A 393 10.09 2.43 1.34
CA SER A 393 10.22 1.23 2.18
C SER A 393 9.61 1.43 3.56
N ARG A 394 9.77 2.63 4.14
CA ARG A 394 9.15 3.03 5.41
C ARG A 394 7.63 3.09 5.30
N LEU A 395 7.10 3.66 4.20
CA LEU A 395 5.65 3.68 3.94
C LEU A 395 5.07 2.26 3.86
N LEU A 396 5.79 1.31 3.25
CA LEU A 396 5.37 -0.09 3.18
C LEU A 396 5.35 -0.77 4.55
N ASP A 397 6.42 -0.61 5.34
CA ASP A 397 6.54 -1.17 6.69
C ASP A 397 5.41 -0.68 7.62
N GLU A 398 5.12 0.62 7.57
CA GLU A 398 4.09 1.27 8.38
C GLU A 398 2.66 0.97 7.92
N GLN A 399 2.47 0.38 6.74
CA GLN A 399 1.16 0.16 6.17
C GLN A 399 0.46 -1.04 6.84
N ILE A 400 -0.45 -0.77 7.77
CA ILE A 400 -1.15 -1.82 8.54
C ILE A 400 -1.93 -2.78 7.63
N VAL A 401 -2.43 -2.29 6.48
CA VAL A 401 -3.14 -3.10 5.49
C VAL A 401 -2.21 -3.89 4.55
N ALA A 402 -0.90 -3.79 4.68
CA ALA A 402 0.02 -4.65 3.94
C ALA A 402 0.06 -6.04 4.59
N PRO A 403 0.14 -7.13 3.81
CA PRO A 403 0.50 -8.43 4.36
C PRO A 403 1.79 -8.36 5.15
N GLU A 404 1.89 -9.21 6.17
CA GLU A 404 3.01 -9.17 7.09
C GLU A 404 4.37 -9.40 6.40
N TYR A 405 4.42 -10.29 5.39
CA TYR A 405 5.66 -10.56 4.67
C TYR A 405 6.13 -9.32 3.87
N LEU A 406 5.22 -8.55 3.26
CA LEU A 406 5.58 -7.32 2.55
C LEU A 406 6.09 -6.24 3.50
N ARG A 407 5.48 -6.11 4.69
CA ARG A 407 5.98 -5.19 5.72
C ARG A 407 7.39 -5.56 6.17
N ALA A 408 7.64 -6.85 6.40
CA ALA A 408 8.95 -7.36 6.78
C ALA A 408 10.01 -7.14 5.67
N MET A 409 9.62 -7.24 4.40
CA MET A 409 10.48 -6.88 3.25
C MET A 409 10.73 -5.38 3.16
N GLY A 410 9.71 -4.55 3.40
CA GLY A 410 9.85 -3.09 3.48
C GLY A 410 10.82 -2.69 4.60
N PHE A 411 10.70 -3.31 5.77
CA PHE A 411 11.63 -3.12 6.88
C PHE A 411 13.06 -3.54 6.50
N TYR A 412 13.22 -4.70 5.86
CA TYR A 412 14.52 -5.17 5.36
C TYR A 412 15.15 -4.18 4.37
N LEU A 413 14.41 -3.74 3.34
CA LEU A 413 14.91 -2.79 2.33
C LEU A 413 15.30 -1.45 2.93
N LYS A 414 14.48 -0.93 3.85
CA LYS A 414 14.78 0.28 4.61
C LYS A 414 16.11 0.12 5.35
N THR A 415 16.30 -0.97 6.10
CA THR A 415 17.53 -1.23 6.85
C THR A 415 18.76 -1.32 5.93
N GLN A 416 18.67 -2.01 4.79
CA GLN A 416 19.76 -2.09 3.82
C GLN A 416 20.14 -0.69 3.31
N LEU A 417 19.15 0.07 2.84
CA LEU A 417 19.38 1.42 2.32
C LEU A 417 19.89 2.36 3.42
N GLU A 418 19.38 2.32 4.66
CA GLU A 418 19.90 3.13 5.78
C GLU A 418 21.38 2.84 6.08
N ASN A 419 21.84 1.60 5.82
CA ASN A 419 23.23 1.18 5.93
C ASN A 419 24.08 1.44 4.68
N ASP A 420 23.54 2.19 3.70
CA ASP A 420 24.20 2.52 2.43
C ASP A 420 24.46 1.27 1.54
N GLN A 421 23.67 0.22 1.73
CA GLN A 421 23.76 -1.06 1.01
C GLN A 421 22.55 -1.25 0.11
N ALA A 422 22.79 -1.65 -1.14
CA ALA A 422 21.73 -2.24 -1.95
C ALA A 422 21.52 -3.69 -1.51
N SER A 423 20.28 -4.16 -1.55
CA SER A 423 19.99 -5.58 -1.33
C SER A 423 20.70 -6.47 -2.36
N ASP A 424 20.75 -7.76 -2.12
CA ASP A 424 21.42 -8.73 -2.98
C ASP A 424 20.49 -9.40 -4.02
N TYR A 425 19.42 -8.72 -4.44
CA TYR A 425 18.46 -9.21 -5.46
C TYR A 425 18.08 -8.13 -6.47
N GLU A 426 17.71 -8.54 -7.68
CA GLU A 426 17.23 -7.66 -8.75
C GLU A 426 15.77 -7.99 -9.08
N ILE A 427 14.90 -6.98 -9.06
CA ILE A 427 13.50 -7.14 -9.46
C ILE A 427 13.27 -6.79 -10.93
N SER A 428 14.22 -6.06 -11.52
CA SER A 428 14.07 -5.45 -12.83
C SER A 428 15.39 -5.39 -13.59
N ASP A 429 15.30 -5.46 -14.91
CA ASP A 429 16.42 -5.18 -15.81
C ASP A 429 16.39 -3.68 -16.16
N LEU A 430 17.13 -2.88 -15.37
CA LEU A 430 17.19 -1.42 -15.50
C LEU A 430 18.45 -1.01 -16.26
N SER A 431 18.28 -0.13 -17.24
CA SER A 431 19.39 0.47 -17.97
C SER A 431 19.43 1.98 -17.76
N LEU A 432 20.64 2.55 -17.76
CA LEU A 432 20.82 4.00 -17.83
C LEU A 432 20.34 4.50 -19.22
N PRO A 433 19.69 5.67 -19.28
CA PRO A 433 19.18 6.25 -20.52
C PRO A 433 20.27 6.59 -21.56
#